data_AF-A0A0G4MP54-F1
#
_entry.id   AF-A0A0G4MP54-F1
#
_cell.length_a   1.000
_cell.length_b   1.000
_cell.length_c   1.000
_cell.angle_alpha   90.00
_cell.angle_beta   90.00
_cell.angle_gamma   90.00
#
_symmetry.space_group_name_H-M   'P 1'
#
loop_
_entity.id
_entity.type
_entity.pdbx_description
1 polymer ?
#
loop_
_entity_poly.entity_id
_entity_poly.type
_entity_poly.pdbx_seq_one_letter_code
_entity_poly.pdbx_strand_id
1 'polypeptide(L)'
;MHRSRNVFAASSSSSSVAIYDLERHNAAPDVLGWPNSVDTINAVAFNQVETSVLAACGLDRSIVLFDLRTSMPLTRTTLNFACNAISWNPMEAFNFAVGSEDHNIY
;
A
#
# COMPACT_ATOMS: atom_id res chain seq x y z
N MET A 1 -10.06 -0.33 -2.99
CA MET A 1 -10.58 -0.32 -4.38
C MET A 1 -10.02 0.91 -5.07
N HIS A 2 -9.54 0.77 -6.31
CA HIS A 2 -9.01 1.89 -7.09
C HIS A 2 -10.17 2.80 -7.56
N ARG A 3 -9.97 4.11 -7.60
CA ARG A 3 -11.07 5.08 -7.80
C ARG A 3 -11.68 5.06 -9.21
N SER A 4 -10.86 4.81 -10.22
CA SER A 4 -11.23 4.97 -11.64
C SER A 4 -11.11 3.70 -12.49
N ARG A 5 -10.52 2.64 -11.95
CA ARG A 5 -10.27 1.37 -12.66
C ARG A 5 -10.79 0.26 -11.77
N ASN A 6 -11.25 -0.84 -12.37
CA ASN A 6 -11.73 -2.01 -11.64
C ASN A 6 -10.55 -2.83 -11.10
N VAL A 7 -9.69 -2.18 -10.32
CA VAL A 7 -8.47 -2.74 -9.77
C VAL A 7 -8.59 -2.78 -8.25
N PHE A 8 -8.15 -3.88 -7.65
CA PHE A 8 -8.04 -3.99 -6.21
C PHE A 8 -6.66 -4.54 -5.81
N ALA A 9 -6.22 -4.15 -4.62
CA ALA A 9 -5.00 -4.61 -4.01
C ALA A 9 -5.35 -5.59 -2.90
N ALA A 10 -4.57 -6.66 -2.78
CA ALA A 10 -4.60 -7.59 -1.69
C ALA A 10 -3.21 -7.66 -1.05
N SER A 11 -3.13 -7.50 0.27
CA SER A 11 -1.92 -7.81 1.01
C SER A 11 -1.79 -9.33 1.20
N SER A 12 -0.56 -9.81 1.06
CA SER A 12 -0.18 -11.17 1.42
C SER A 12 0.60 -11.17 2.74
N SER A 13 0.56 -12.30 3.45
CA SER A 13 1.41 -12.55 4.62
C SER A 13 2.90 -12.57 4.29
N SER A 14 3.26 -12.74 3.01
CA SER A 14 4.61 -12.79 2.47
C SER A 14 5.20 -11.41 2.07
N SER A 15 4.84 -10.34 2.78
CA SER A 15 5.35 -8.96 2.53
C SER A 15 5.10 -8.39 1.14
N SER A 16 4.17 -8.96 0.40
CA SER A 16 3.89 -8.60 -0.99
C SER A 16 2.45 -8.13 -1.10
N VAL A 17 2.21 -7.17 -1.98
CA VAL A 17 0.89 -6.70 -2.37
C VAL A 17 0.62 -7.20 -3.79
N ALA A 18 -0.45 -7.97 -3.97
CA ALA A 18 -0.91 -8.39 -5.27
C ALA A 18 -1.99 -7.41 -5.78
N ILE A 19 -1.83 -6.95 -7.02
CA ILE A 19 -2.77 -6.07 -7.71
C ILE A 19 -3.52 -6.90 -8.74
N TYR A 20 -4.84 -6.92 -8.61
CA TYR A 20 -5.75 -7.66 -9.48
C TYR A 20 -6.56 -6.68 -10.31
N ASP A 21 -6.53 -6.86 -11.63
CA ASP A 21 -7.40 -6.16 -12.57
C ASP A 21 -8.61 -7.04 -12.89
N LEU A 22 -9.80 -6.59 -12.48
CA LEU A 22 -11.05 -7.29 -12.74
C LEU A 22 -11.43 -7.25 -14.22
N GLU A 23 -10.88 -6.36 -15.04
CA GLU A 23 -11.11 -6.40 -16.49
C GLU A 23 -10.34 -7.56 -17.15
N ARG A 24 -9.28 -8.05 -16.49
CA ARG A 24 -8.35 -9.08 -17.00
C ARG A 24 -8.30 -10.31 -16.10
N HIS A 25 -9.44 -10.96 -15.93
CA HIS A 25 -9.61 -12.15 -15.08
C HIS A 25 -8.59 -13.30 -15.32
N ASN A 26 -8.02 -13.43 -16.52
CA ASN A 26 -7.04 -14.47 -16.87
C ASN A 26 -5.58 -14.01 -16.84
N ALA A 27 -5.31 -12.73 -16.56
CA ALA A 27 -3.95 -12.23 -16.46
C ALA A 27 -3.36 -12.52 -15.07
N ALA A 28 -2.06 -12.78 -15.01
CA ALA A 28 -1.37 -12.87 -13.73
C ALA A 28 -1.43 -11.52 -12.99
N PRO A 29 -1.62 -11.52 -11.66
CA PRO A 29 -1.63 -10.29 -10.87
C PRO A 29 -0.23 -9.66 -10.83
N ASP A 30 -0.18 -8.34 -10.78
CA ASP A 30 1.07 -7.63 -10.54
C ASP A 30 1.44 -7.74 -9.07
N VAL A 31 2.62 -8.28 -8.78
CA VAL A 31 3.10 -8.46 -7.41
C VAL A 31 4.10 -7.38 -7.08
N LEU A 32 3.74 -6.54 -6.11
CA LEU A 32 4.56 -5.46 -5.57
C LEU A 32 5.18 -5.91 -4.26
N GLY A 33 6.49 -5.77 -4.13
CA GLY A 33 7.20 -6.14 -2.91
C GLY A 33 8.43 -5.27 -2.74
N TRP A 34 8.79 -4.98 -1.49
CA TRP A 34 10.06 -4.34 -1.20
C TRP A 34 11.18 -5.40 -1.20
N PRO A 35 12.34 -5.15 -1.84
CA PRO A 35 13.46 -6.07 -1.82
C PRO A 35 13.89 -6.36 -0.38
N ASN A 36 13.91 -7.64 0.00
CA ASN A 36 14.31 -8.12 1.33
C ASN A 36 13.32 -7.80 2.48
N SER A 37 12.04 -7.50 2.20
CA SER A 37 11.01 -7.50 3.25
C SER A 37 10.50 -8.92 3.50
N VAL A 38 10.34 -9.29 4.77
CA VAL A 38 9.91 -10.64 5.21
C VAL A 38 8.70 -10.58 6.15
N ASP A 39 8.27 -9.38 6.55
CA ASP A 39 7.14 -9.18 7.47
C ASP A 39 5.80 -8.95 6.80
N THR A 40 4.72 -9.35 7.47
CA THR A 40 3.35 -9.23 6.97
C THR A 40 2.92 -7.77 6.79
N ILE A 41 2.26 -7.50 5.67
CA ILE A 41 1.59 -6.23 5.39
C ILE A 41 0.20 -6.27 6.02
N ASN A 42 -0.05 -5.34 6.94
CA ASN A 42 -1.31 -5.27 7.68
C ASN A 42 -2.38 -4.49 6.91
N ALA A 43 -2.00 -3.37 6.30
CA ALA A 43 -2.93 -2.50 5.61
C ALA A 43 -2.35 -1.99 4.29
N VAL A 44 -3.24 -1.80 3.32
CA VAL A 44 -2.93 -1.27 2.00
C VAL A 44 -4.02 -0.29 1.59
N ALA A 45 -3.64 0.87 1.09
CA ALA A 45 -4.58 1.90 0.68
C ALA A 45 -4.14 2.56 -0.64
N PHE A 46 -5.09 2.67 -1.58
CA PHE A 46 -4.91 3.43 -2.81
C PHE A 46 -5.12 4.92 -2.55
N ASN A 47 -4.27 5.73 -3.15
CA ASN A 47 -4.48 7.16 -3.20
C ASN A 47 -5.67 7.47 -4.15
N GLN A 48 -6.60 8.28 -3.66
CA GLN A 48 -7.83 8.62 -4.37
C GLN A 48 -7.68 9.82 -5.31
N VAL A 49 -6.64 10.63 -5.10
CA VAL A 49 -6.31 11.78 -5.94
C VAL A 49 -5.30 11.35 -7.01
N GLU A 50 -4.19 10.75 -6.59
CA GLU A 50 -3.17 10.23 -7.49
C GLU A 50 -3.24 8.71 -7.59
N THR A 51 -4.05 8.22 -8.52
CA THR A 51 -4.41 6.79 -8.56
C THR A 51 -3.26 5.87 -8.96
N SER A 52 -2.12 6.40 -9.41
CA SER A 52 -0.89 5.63 -9.66
C SER A 52 -0.12 5.28 -8.39
N VAL A 53 -0.50 5.80 -7.23
CA VAL A 53 0.23 5.59 -5.97
C VAL A 53 -0.58 4.69 -5.02
N LEU A 54 0.13 3.76 -4.41
CA LEU A 54 -0.39 2.87 -3.38
C LEU A 54 0.53 2.90 -2.15
N ALA A 55 -0.06 3.01 -0.97
CA ALA A 55 0.65 2.86 0.30
C ALA A 55 0.36 1.50 0.90
N ALA A 56 1.39 0.90 1.51
CA ALA A 56 1.26 -0.29 2.33
C ALA A 56 2.03 -0.11 3.64
N CYS A 57 1.56 -0.73 4.71
CA CYS A 57 2.26 -0.74 5.99
C CYS A 57 2.24 -2.15 6.60
N GLY A 58 3.31 -2.47 7.31
CA GLY A 58 3.50 -3.80 7.90
C GLY A 58 3.88 -3.77 9.37
N LEU A 59 4.03 -4.98 9.91
CA LEU A 59 4.51 -5.22 11.28
C LEU A 59 5.98 -4.82 11.49
N ASP A 60 6.74 -4.69 10.41
CA ASP A 60 8.13 -4.19 10.43
C ASP A 60 8.23 -2.69 10.73
N ARG A 61 7.11 -2.04 11.04
CA ARG A 61 6.99 -0.60 11.29
C ARG A 61 7.31 0.24 10.06
N SER A 62 7.35 -0.39 8.89
CA SER A 62 7.64 0.31 7.65
C SER A 62 6.36 0.66 6.91
N ILE A 63 6.39 1.84 6.30
CA ILE A 63 5.42 2.30 5.33
C ILE A 63 6.15 2.34 4.00
N VAL A 64 5.59 1.67 2.99
CA VAL A 64 6.14 1.62 1.65
C VAL A 64 5.14 2.25 0.69
N LEU A 65 5.63 3.18 -0.12
CA LEU A 65 4.90 3.72 -1.26
C LEU A 65 5.31 2.96 -2.52
N PHE A 66 4.33 2.57 -3.33
CA PHE A 66 4.52 1.89 -4.60
C PHE A 66 3.95 2.74 -5.74
N ASP A 67 4.67 2.76 -6.86
CA ASP A 67 4.16 3.26 -8.13
C ASP A 67 3.59 2.10 -8.94
N LEU A 68 2.28 2.16 -9.21
CA LEU A 68 1.56 1.14 -9.98
C LEU A 68 1.89 1.15 -11.46
N ARG A 69 2.49 2.23 -11.98
CA ARG A 69 2.84 2.33 -13.41
C ARG A 69 4.09 1.54 -13.75
N THR A 70 5.04 1.55 -12.83
CA THR A 70 6.35 0.89 -12.96
C THR A 70 6.42 -0.40 -12.15
N SER A 71 5.41 -0.68 -11.32
CA SER A 71 5.38 -1.77 -10.36
C SER A 71 6.61 -1.78 -9.45
N MET A 72 7.15 -0.59 -9.16
CA MET A 72 8.34 -0.41 -8.36
C MET A 72 8.02 0.29 -7.04
N PRO A 73 8.71 -0.09 -5.95
CA PRO A 73 8.62 0.66 -4.72
C PRO A 73 9.35 2.01 -4.86
N LEU A 74 8.72 3.07 -4.37
CA LEU A 74 9.25 4.43 -4.43
C LEU A 74 10.05 4.80 -3.19
N THR A 75 9.44 4.67 -2.01
CA THR A 75 10.02 5.13 -0.75
C THR A 75 9.55 4.25 0.38
N ARG A 76 10.46 3.99 1.32
CA ARG A 76 10.19 3.28 2.56
C ARG A 76 10.54 4.16 3.74
N THR A 77 9.58 4.37 4.63
CA THR A 77 9.76 5.13 5.87
C THR A 77 9.51 4.20 7.05
N THR A 78 10.42 4.20 8.02
CA THR A 78 10.29 3.39 9.23
C THR A 78 9.82 4.25 10.40
N LEU A 79 8.78 3.81 11.08
CA LEU A 79 8.25 4.44 12.28
C LEU A 79 8.78 3.76 13.55
N ASN A 80 8.49 4.37 14.71
CA ASN A 80 8.87 3.83 16.01
C ASN A 80 8.10 2.55 16.37
N PHE A 81 6.81 2.50 16.00
CA PHE A 81 5.87 1.41 16.29
C PHE A 81 5.17 0.93 15.02
N ALA A 82 4.57 -0.27 15.08
CA ALA A 82 3.93 -0.85 13.91
C ALA A 82 2.68 -0.05 13.53
N CYS A 83 2.32 -0.13 12.24
CA CYS A 83 1.13 0.51 11.72
C CYS A 83 0.03 -0.53 11.48
N ASN A 84 -1.17 -0.16 11.89
CA ASN A 84 -2.36 -1.01 11.81
C ASN A 84 -3.29 -0.59 10.67
N ALA A 85 -3.30 0.70 10.33
CA ALA A 85 -4.18 1.25 9.32
C ALA A 85 -3.52 2.41 8.56
N ILE A 86 -3.90 2.59 7.30
CA ILE A 86 -3.50 3.72 6.45
C ILE A 86 -4.76 4.28 5.79
N SER A 87 -4.88 5.60 5.74
CA SER A 87 -5.93 6.29 5.01
C SER A 87 -5.39 7.51 4.27
N TRP A 88 -5.72 7.65 3.00
CA TRP A 88 -5.33 8.81 2.20
C TRP A 88 -6.32 9.97 2.36
N ASN A 89 -5.83 11.20 2.31
CA ASN A 89 -6.69 12.37 2.19
C ASN A 89 -7.40 12.35 0.81
N PRO A 90 -8.74 12.47 0.76
CA PRO A 90 -9.48 12.43 -0.50
C PRO A 90 -9.33 13.69 -1.36
N MET A 91 -8.80 14.79 -0.80
CA MET A 91 -8.63 16.07 -1.49
C MET A 91 -7.17 16.37 -1.84
N GLU A 92 -6.21 16.03 -0.97
CA GLU A 92 -4.78 16.32 -1.17
C GLU A 92 -4.00 15.03 -1.39
N ALA A 93 -3.34 14.90 -2.55
CA ALA A 93 -2.65 13.67 -2.94
C ALA A 93 -1.45 13.30 -2.05
N PHE A 94 -0.83 14.27 -1.42
CA PHE A 94 0.41 14.10 -0.66
C PHE A 94 0.19 13.82 0.82
N ASN A 95 -1.05 13.98 1.32
CA ASN A 95 -1.37 13.80 2.72
C ASN A 95 -2.06 12.44 2.94
N PHE A 96 -1.54 11.67 3.87
CA PHE A 96 -2.16 10.45 4.36
C PHE A 96 -1.94 10.32 5.86
N ALA A 97 -2.83 9.59 6.51
CA ALA A 97 -2.79 9.31 7.93
C ALA A 97 -2.48 7.84 8.16
N VAL A 98 -1.63 7.55 9.14
CA VAL A 98 -1.30 6.18 9.57
C VAL A 98 -1.62 6.00 11.04
N GLY A 99 -2.41 4.97 11.35
CA GLY A 99 -2.71 4.59 12.72
C GLY A 99 -1.62 3.68 13.25
N SER A 100 -0.90 4.13 14.28
CA SER A 100 0.19 3.37 14.90
C SER A 100 -0.25 2.71 16.22
N GLU A 101 0.46 1.66 16.63
CA GLU A 101 0.21 0.94 17.90
C GLU A 101 0.45 1.79 19.15
N ASP A 102 1.15 2.91 19.02
CA ASP A 102 1.39 3.86 20.11
C ASP A 102 0.17 4.73 20.47
N HIS A 103 -1.01 4.38 19.92
CA HIS A 103 -2.28 5.08 20.09
C HIS A 103 -2.30 6.48 19.46
N ASN A 104 -1.34 6.79 18.58
CA ASN A 104 -1.30 8.03 17.82
C ASN A 104 -1.61 7.80 16.33
N ILE A 105 -1.96 8.90 15.68
CA ILE A 105 -2.13 8.99 14.23
C ILE A 105 -1.09 9.98 13.73
N TYR A 106 -0.31 9.56 12.74
CA TYR A 106 0.71 10.36 12.07
C TYR A 106 0.28 10.71 10.65
#